data_AF-A0A0F8UQS5-F1
#
_entry.id   AF-A0A0F8UQS5-F1
#
_cell.length_a   1.000
_cell.length_b   1.000
_cell.length_c   1.000
_cell.angle_alpha   90.00
_cell.angle_beta   90.00
_cell.angle_gamma   90.00
#
_symmetry.space_group_name_H-M   'P 1'
#
loop_
_entity.id
_entity.type
_entity.pdbx_description
1 polymer ?
#
loop_
_entity_poly.entity_id
_entity_poly.type
_entity_poly.pdbx_seq_one_letter_code
_entity_poly.pdbx_strand_id
1 'polypeptide(L)'
;MADDTQSRGKDFIIKHMNADHQRSLSLYLQVYCSVSSRASQPPKLEDIRLTDLVISAQGTRYTIPFHPPLNSLAETRGRVVAMHKECLQRLGLSDIVIKEYRGPRGVQLAVFTCCLAAYVVYARRANFLPGSLFYEMAGLRRFPGVAGLNYHPWVTGGDEVEKAWGAPVFGVVVGLGVEWVPTKIGQIRQAKDTHGIHDRRRQALNSSTTQRRPLRCVPGEGLQDSETANMGISRDSRHKRSATGAKRATYRKKRAFEKGRQPSNTRIGTKRIHLVRTRGGNQKFRALRLDSGNFSWGSEGVSRKTRVIVVAYHPSNNELVRTNTLTKSAVVQIDAAPFRQWYEAHYGQPIGRRRQQKTETTEVKKSNSVVKKQAARFAESGKVESAIERQFESGRLYAVVASRPGQSGRVDGYILEGDELAFYQRAIRK
;
A
#
# COMPACT_ATOMS: atom_id res chain seq x y z
N MET A 1 25.58 -35.90 6.53
CA MET A 1 25.63 -34.42 6.32
C MET A 1 24.56 -33.89 5.36
N ALA A 2 24.30 -34.51 4.20
CA ALA A 2 23.21 -34.07 3.31
C ALA A 2 21.80 -34.33 3.90
N ASP A 3 21.62 -35.48 4.57
CA ASP A 3 20.35 -35.90 5.19
C ASP A 3 19.95 -35.00 6.38
N ASP A 4 20.92 -34.64 7.23
CA ASP A 4 20.72 -33.71 8.37
C ASP A 4 20.28 -32.29 7.95
N THR A 5 20.64 -31.89 6.73
CA THR A 5 20.27 -30.56 6.22
C THR A 5 18.81 -30.55 5.72
N GLN A 6 18.36 -31.68 5.14
CA GLN A 6 16.98 -31.84 4.69
C GLN A 6 16.01 -32.01 5.87
N SER A 7 16.39 -32.77 6.90
CA SER A 7 15.59 -32.94 8.12
C SER A 7 15.38 -31.61 8.86
N ARG A 8 16.45 -30.82 9.05
CA ARG A 8 16.36 -29.48 9.66
C ARG A 8 15.47 -28.51 8.87
N GLY A 9 15.54 -28.58 7.53
CA GLY A 9 14.68 -27.77 6.65
C GLY A 9 13.20 -28.15 6.78
N LYS A 10 12.92 -29.46 6.82
CA LYS A 10 11.58 -30.02 6.99
C LYS A 10 10.97 -29.63 8.34
N ASP A 11 11.71 -29.77 9.44
CA ASP A 11 11.24 -29.41 10.78
C ASP A 11 10.92 -27.92 10.89
N PHE A 12 11.73 -27.07 10.25
CA PHE A 12 11.45 -25.64 10.18
C PHE A 12 10.14 -25.34 9.43
N ILE A 13 9.89 -26.00 8.30
CA ILE A 13 8.66 -25.82 7.51
C ILE A 13 7.45 -26.26 8.34
N ILE A 14 7.52 -27.43 9.00
CA ILE A 14 6.44 -27.95 9.83
C ILE A 14 6.13 -26.98 10.97
N LYS A 15 7.15 -26.47 11.66
CA LYS A 15 6.99 -25.48 12.73
C LYS A 15 6.36 -24.19 12.25
N HIS A 16 6.79 -23.66 11.10
CA HIS A 16 6.23 -22.44 10.52
C HIS A 16 4.77 -22.62 10.07
N MET A 17 4.45 -23.74 9.41
CA MET A 17 3.09 -24.05 8.97
C MET A 17 2.12 -24.17 10.13
N ASN A 18 2.54 -24.81 11.23
CA ASN A 18 1.74 -24.96 12.43
C ASN A 18 1.56 -23.66 13.23
N ALA A 19 2.48 -22.71 13.14
CA ALA A 19 2.38 -21.43 13.84
C ALA A 19 1.55 -20.39 13.06
N ASP A 20 1.83 -20.23 11.77
CA ASP A 20 1.33 -19.08 10.99
C ASP A 20 0.23 -19.45 9.98
N HIS A 21 0.08 -20.73 9.63
CA HIS A 21 -0.75 -21.19 8.50
C HIS A 21 -1.81 -22.25 8.86
N GLN A 22 -2.27 -22.30 10.11
CA GLN A 22 -3.29 -23.26 10.55
C GLN A 22 -4.59 -23.15 9.72
N ARG A 23 -5.00 -21.94 9.34
CA ARG A 23 -6.17 -21.73 8.47
C ARG A 23 -5.99 -22.40 7.11
N SER A 24 -4.81 -22.31 6.50
CA SER A 24 -4.53 -22.96 5.22
C SER A 24 -4.60 -24.48 5.34
N LEU A 25 -4.06 -25.05 6.42
CA LEU A 25 -4.17 -26.49 6.69
C LEU A 25 -5.63 -26.95 6.83
N SER A 26 -6.48 -26.17 7.50
CA SER A 26 -7.91 -26.49 7.60
C SER A 26 -8.63 -26.45 6.25
N LEU A 27 -8.27 -25.51 5.36
CA LEU A 27 -8.83 -25.41 4.02
C LEU A 27 -8.42 -26.61 3.16
N TYR A 28 -7.19 -27.11 3.33
CA TYR A 28 -6.72 -28.31 2.64
C TYR A 28 -7.56 -29.54 3.02
N LEU A 29 -7.83 -29.73 4.31
CA LEU A 29 -8.69 -30.82 4.79
C LEU A 29 -10.12 -30.71 4.26
N GLN A 30 -10.67 -29.49 4.19
CA GLN A 30 -12.02 -29.26 3.68
C GLN A 30 -12.15 -29.60 2.20
N VAL A 31 -11.12 -29.28 1.40
CA VAL A 31 -11.19 -29.41 -0.06
C VAL A 31 -10.73 -30.77 -0.56
N TYR A 32 -9.62 -31.30 -0.02
CA TYR A 32 -9.04 -32.56 -0.51
C TYR A 32 -9.56 -33.79 0.24
N CYS A 33 -9.99 -33.63 1.50
CA CYS A 33 -10.50 -34.74 2.31
C CYS A 33 -12.02 -34.61 2.61
N SER A 34 -12.68 -33.58 2.06
CA SER A 34 -14.12 -33.31 2.27
C SER A 34 -14.54 -33.26 3.74
N VAL A 35 -13.63 -32.79 4.62
CA VAL A 35 -13.87 -32.71 6.07
C VAL A 35 -14.66 -31.43 6.38
N SER A 36 -15.63 -31.48 7.30
CA SER A 36 -16.39 -30.28 7.69
C SER A 36 -15.49 -29.22 8.36
N SER A 37 -15.88 -27.94 8.28
CA SER A 37 -15.10 -26.83 8.87
C SER A 37 -14.79 -27.05 10.36
N ARG A 38 -15.76 -27.60 11.11
CA ARG A 38 -15.58 -27.90 12.54
C ARG A 38 -14.64 -29.09 12.78
N ALA A 39 -14.75 -30.14 11.98
CA ALA A 39 -13.87 -31.32 12.08
C ALA A 39 -12.43 -31.03 11.63
N SER A 40 -12.23 -30.01 10.79
CA SER A 40 -10.90 -29.59 10.31
C SER A 40 -10.08 -28.80 11.35
N GLN A 41 -10.60 -28.59 12.57
CA GLN A 41 -9.99 -27.76 13.62
C GLN A 41 -9.78 -28.54 14.93
N PRO A 42 -8.62 -28.38 15.62
CA PRO A 42 -7.42 -27.67 15.17
C PRO A 42 -6.56 -28.55 14.23
N PRO A 43 -6.07 -28.04 13.09
CA PRO A 43 -5.21 -28.81 12.20
C PRO A 43 -3.74 -28.72 12.65
N LYS A 44 -3.02 -29.84 12.57
CA LYS A 44 -1.59 -29.92 12.83
C LYS A 44 -0.91 -30.67 11.69
N LEU A 45 0.07 -30.03 11.08
CA LEU A 45 0.95 -30.67 10.11
C LEU A 45 1.96 -31.55 10.84
N GLU A 46 1.97 -32.84 10.53
CA GLU A 46 2.87 -33.82 11.14
C GLU A 46 4.07 -34.13 10.26
N ASP A 47 3.83 -34.31 8.95
CA ASP A 47 4.86 -34.71 8.01
C ASP A 47 4.64 -34.08 6.63
N ILE A 48 5.74 -33.80 5.94
CA ILE A 48 5.78 -33.36 4.54
C ILE A 48 6.69 -34.31 3.78
N ARG A 49 6.12 -34.98 2.78
CA ARG A 49 6.83 -35.85 1.85
C ARG A 49 6.85 -35.20 0.46
N LEU A 50 7.62 -35.78 -0.46
CA LEU A 50 7.68 -35.28 -1.84
C LEU A 50 6.35 -35.51 -2.58
N THR A 51 5.63 -36.56 -2.21
CA THR A 51 4.38 -36.99 -2.83
C THR A 51 3.14 -36.47 -2.12
N ASP A 52 3.19 -36.28 -0.80
CA ASP A 52 2.02 -36.09 0.03
C ASP A 52 2.30 -35.27 1.29
N LEU A 53 1.24 -34.63 1.78
CA LEU A 53 1.20 -33.83 3.00
C LEU A 53 0.37 -34.56 4.05
N VAL A 54 0.92 -34.75 5.24
CA VAL A 54 0.25 -35.49 6.32
C VAL A 54 -0.18 -34.54 7.43
N ILE A 55 -1.49 -34.32 7.51
CA ILE A 55 -2.12 -33.40 8.48
C ILE A 55 -2.98 -34.21 9.44
N SER A 56 -2.87 -33.97 10.74
CA SER A 56 -3.82 -34.48 11.72
C SER A 56 -4.81 -33.40 12.15
N ALA A 57 -6.07 -33.80 12.33
CA ALA A 57 -7.12 -32.99 12.92
C ALA A 57 -8.01 -33.88 13.78
N GLN A 58 -8.34 -33.43 15.00
CA GLN A 58 -9.18 -34.18 15.96
C GLN A 58 -8.76 -35.64 16.19
N GLY A 59 -7.45 -35.92 16.15
CA GLY A 59 -6.91 -37.27 16.36
C GLY A 59 -6.97 -38.19 15.13
N THR A 60 -7.52 -37.74 14.00
CA THR A 60 -7.48 -38.46 12.72
C THR A 60 -6.37 -37.91 11.82
N ARG A 61 -5.63 -38.81 11.16
CA ARG A 61 -4.54 -38.47 10.24
C ARG A 61 -5.05 -38.51 8.80
N TYR A 62 -4.84 -37.41 8.09
CA TYR A 62 -5.23 -37.23 6.69
C TYR A 62 -4.00 -37.04 5.81
N THR A 63 -4.04 -37.63 4.62
CA THR A 63 -2.96 -37.56 3.63
C THR A 63 -3.46 -36.85 2.38
N ILE A 64 -2.80 -35.77 2.00
CA ILE A 64 -3.17 -34.94 0.85
C ILE A 64 -2.08 -35.04 -0.21
N PRO A 65 -2.37 -35.56 -1.42
CA PRO A 65 -1.36 -35.76 -2.45
C PRO A 65 -0.98 -34.44 -3.15
N PHE A 66 0.30 -34.30 -3.51
CA PHE A 66 0.79 -33.25 -4.39
C PHE A 66 0.65 -33.67 -5.86
N HIS A 67 -0.14 -32.92 -6.62
CA HIS A 67 -0.21 -33.06 -8.07
C HIS A 67 0.32 -31.79 -8.75
N PRO A 68 1.43 -31.86 -9.53
CA PRO A 68 2.37 -32.98 -9.71
C PRO A 68 3.32 -33.21 -8.51
N PRO A 69 3.93 -34.39 -8.27
CA PRO A 69 4.81 -34.59 -7.12
C PRO A 69 6.00 -33.61 -7.10
N LEU A 70 6.55 -33.32 -5.91
CA LEU A 70 7.67 -32.40 -5.73
C LEU A 70 8.99 -33.09 -6.08
N ASN A 71 9.90 -32.38 -6.75
CA ASN A 71 11.25 -32.90 -7.01
C ASN A 71 12.19 -32.66 -5.82
N SER A 72 11.91 -31.64 -5.00
CA SER A 72 12.69 -31.25 -3.82
C SER A 72 11.83 -30.53 -2.79
N LEU A 73 12.17 -30.67 -1.51
CA LEU A 73 11.50 -29.95 -0.41
C LEU A 73 11.60 -28.42 -0.53
N ALA A 74 12.53 -27.89 -1.31
CA ALA A 74 12.62 -26.46 -1.61
C ALA A 74 11.39 -25.92 -2.38
N GLU A 75 10.74 -26.78 -3.19
CA GLU A 75 9.57 -26.42 -4.01
C GLU A 75 8.26 -26.41 -3.21
N THR A 76 8.25 -26.99 -2.00
CA THR A 76 7.09 -27.11 -1.11
C THR A 76 6.36 -25.78 -0.93
N ARG A 77 7.10 -24.68 -0.71
CA ARG A 77 6.50 -23.36 -0.49
C ARG A 77 5.66 -22.91 -1.68
N GLY A 78 6.21 -23.03 -2.90
CA GLY A 78 5.50 -22.65 -4.11
C GLY A 78 4.24 -23.49 -4.29
N ARG A 79 4.34 -24.79 -3.99
CA ARG A 79 3.21 -25.70 -4.15
C ARG A 79 2.08 -25.47 -3.14
N VAL A 80 2.40 -25.36 -1.86
CA VAL A 80 1.43 -25.14 -0.79
C VAL A 80 0.69 -23.80 -1.00
N VAL A 81 1.37 -22.77 -1.52
CA VAL A 81 0.73 -21.49 -1.89
C VAL A 81 -0.24 -21.65 -3.07
N ALA A 82 0.13 -22.42 -4.10
CA ALA A 82 -0.77 -22.69 -5.23
C ALA A 82 -2.01 -23.47 -4.77
N MET A 83 -1.79 -24.50 -3.95
CA MET A 83 -2.84 -25.32 -3.34
C MET A 83 -3.80 -24.48 -2.49
N HIS A 84 -3.29 -23.49 -1.75
CA HIS A 84 -4.12 -22.57 -0.97
C HIS A 84 -5.06 -21.75 -1.84
N LYS A 85 -4.55 -21.19 -2.93
CA LYS A 85 -5.35 -20.40 -3.88
C LYS A 85 -6.43 -21.26 -4.53
N GLU A 86 -6.11 -22.50 -4.87
CA GLU A 86 -7.08 -23.47 -5.38
C GLU A 86 -8.20 -23.74 -4.37
N CYS A 87 -7.86 -23.95 -3.09
CA CYS A 87 -8.86 -24.16 -2.05
C CYS A 87 -9.78 -22.94 -1.87
N LEU A 88 -9.22 -21.73 -1.90
CA LEU A 88 -10.02 -20.50 -1.83
C LEU A 88 -11.00 -20.40 -2.99
N GLN A 89 -10.56 -20.73 -4.21
CA GLN A 89 -11.43 -20.72 -5.40
C GLN A 89 -12.54 -21.76 -5.30
N ARG A 90 -12.22 -23.01 -4.90
CA ARG A 90 -13.22 -24.08 -4.77
C ARG A 90 -14.26 -23.81 -3.67
N LEU A 91 -13.86 -23.14 -2.59
CA LEU A 91 -14.75 -22.78 -1.49
C LEU A 91 -15.45 -21.42 -1.69
N GLY A 92 -15.17 -20.70 -2.78
CA GLY A 92 -15.72 -19.36 -3.01
C GLY A 92 -15.29 -18.32 -1.98
N LEU A 93 -14.12 -18.52 -1.35
CA LEU A 93 -13.58 -17.63 -0.31
C LEU A 93 -12.63 -16.59 -0.90
N SER A 94 -12.65 -15.39 -0.34
CA SER A 94 -11.66 -14.36 -0.67
C SER A 94 -10.37 -14.52 0.14
N ASP A 95 -9.24 -14.08 -0.42
CA ASP A 95 -7.90 -14.10 0.22
C ASP A 95 -7.75 -13.05 1.34
N ILE A 96 -8.80 -12.26 1.61
CA ILE A 96 -8.77 -11.18 2.59
C ILE A 96 -9.18 -11.73 3.95
N VAL A 97 -8.24 -11.69 4.90
CA VAL A 97 -8.51 -12.07 6.30
C VAL A 97 -8.90 -10.83 7.10
N ILE A 98 -10.15 -10.78 7.55
CA ILE A 98 -10.61 -9.79 8.53
C ILE A 98 -10.08 -10.23 9.91
N LYS A 99 -9.04 -9.56 10.40
CA LYS A 99 -8.38 -9.89 11.68
C LYS A 99 -9.04 -9.26 12.90
N GLU A 100 -9.68 -8.13 12.70
CA GLU A 100 -10.27 -7.33 13.77
C GLU A 100 -11.60 -6.77 13.27
N TYR A 101 -12.67 -7.03 14.03
CA TYR A 101 -13.93 -6.34 13.84
C TYR A 101 -13.88 -5.01 14.60
N ARG A 102 -14.02 -3.89 13.89
CA ARG A 102 -14.17 -2.58 14.52
C ARG A 102 -15.65 -2.32 14.76
N GLY A 103 -16.07 -2.45 16.01
CA GLY A 103 -17.44 -2.12 16.42
C GLY A 103 -17.80 -0.65 16.17
N PRO A 104 -19.11 -0.33 16.08
CA PRO A 104 -19.58 1.02 15.81
C PRO A 104 -19.13 1.99 16.93
N ARG A 105 -18.66 3.18 16.56
CA ARG A 105 -18.24 4.24 17.51
C ARG A 105 -18.98 5.55 17.24
N GLY A 106 -19.20 6.33 18.30
CA GLY A 106 -19.86 7.64 18.22
C GLY A 106 -21.27 7.54 17.63
N VAL A 107 -21.54 8.29 16.56
CA VAL A 107 -22.85 8.34 15.89
C VAL A 107 -23.29 6.97 15.39
N GLN A 108 -22.37 6.12 14.94
CA GLN A 108 -22.71 4.77 14.47
C GLN A 108 -23.26 3.88 15.59
N LEU A 109 -22.78 4.07 16.82
CA LEU A 109 -23.29 3.34 17.98
C LEU A 109 -24.72 3.78 18.29
N ALA A 110 -24.99 5.08 18.25
CA ALA A 110 -26.33 5.63 18.47
C ALA A 110 -27.35 5.10 17.43
N VAL A 111 -26.97 5.07 16.15
CA VAL A 111 -27.80 4.50 15.08
C VAL A 111 -28.03 3.01 15.31
N PHE A 112 -26.98 2.25 15.61
CA PHE A 112 -27.08 0.82 15.89
C PHE A 112 -27.99 0.52 17.09
N THR A 113 -27.84 1.27 18.19
CA THR A 113 -28.70 1.13 19.38
C THR A 113 -30.14 1.53 19.08
N CYS A 114 -30.36 2.56 18.24
CA CYS A 114 -31.71 2.97 17.85
C CYS A 114 -32.40 1.90 17.02
N CYS A 115 -31.71 1.30 16.04
CA CYS A 115 -32.24 0.21 15.23
C CYS A 115 -32.52 -1.03 16.10
N LEU A 116 -31.61 -1.40 17.00
CA LEU A 116 -31.80 -2.54 17.92
C LEU A 116 -32.98 -2.29 18.87
N ALA A 117 -33.11 -1.08 19.41
CA ALA A 117 -34.23 -0.70 20.27
C ALA A 117 -35.56 -0.78 19.51
N ALA A 118 -35.60 -0.34 18.25
CA ALA A 118 -36.78 -0.51 17.40
C ALA A 118 -37.13 -1.99 17.22
N TYR A 119 -36.16 -2.86 16.94
CA TYR A 119 -36.43 -4.30 16.86
C TYR A 119 -36.98 -4.88 18.17
N VAL A 120 -36.45 -4.48 19.32
CA VAL A 120 -36.94 -4.96 20.63
C VAL A 120 -38.34 -4.45 20.94
N VAL A 121 -38.61 -3.16 20.65
CA VAL A 121 -39.91 -2.54 20.85
C VAL A 121 -40.98 -3.21 19.97
N TYR A 122 -40.66 -3.51 18.70
CA TYR A 122 -41.58 -4.16 17.77
C TYR A 122 -41.59 -5.69 17.83
N ALA A 123 -40.72 -6.33 18.64
CA ALA A 123 -40.68 -7.78 18.77
C ALA A 123 -41.94 -8.37 19.43
N ARG A 124 -42.67 -7.59 20.23
CA ARG A 124 -43.92 -8.00 20.89
C ARG A 124 -44.97 -6.92 20.79
N ARG A 125 -46.16 -7.28 20.33
CA ARG A 125 -47.34 -6.39 20.27
C ARG A 125 -47.74 -5.85 21.65
N ALA A 126 -47.45 -6.59 22.72
CA ALA A 126 -47.73 -6.17 24.09
C ALA A 126 -47.02 -4.87 24.51
N ASN A 127 -45.92 -4.50 23.85
CA ASN A 127 -45.17 -3.27 24.14
C ASN A 127 -45.91 -1.99 23.72
N PHE A 128 -46.99 -2.11 22.94
CA PHE A 128 -47.83 -0.99 22.50
C PHE A 128 -49.20 -0.97 23.19
N LEU A 129 -49.45 -1.88 24.14
CA LEU A 129 -50.67 -1.91 24.93
C LEU A 129 -50.53 -1.01 26.18
N PRO A 130 -51.64 -0.41 26.66
CA PRO A 130 -51.67 0.37 27.90
C PRO A 130 -51.18 -0.46 29.09
N GLY A 131 -50.26 0.09 29.90
CA GLY A 131 -49.66 -0.60 31.06
C GLY A 131 -48.29 -1.25 30.79
N SER A 132 -47.78 -1.20 29.56
CA SER A 132 -46.41 -1.61 29.25
C SER A 132 -45.41 -0.47 29.48
N LEU A 133 -44.20 -0.80 29.95
CA LEU A 133 -43.15 0.18 30.26
C LEU A 133 -42.84 1.11 29.07
N PHE A 134 -42.87 0.62 27.83
CA PHE A 134 -42.64 1.44 26.65
C PHE A 134 -43.81 2.37 26.34
N TYR A 135 -45.06 1.89 26.46
CA TYR A 135 -46.26 2.70 26.23
C TYR A 135 -46.34 3.89 27.19
N GLU A 136 -45.95 3.68 28.45
CA GLU A 136 -45.92 4.74 29.48
C GLU A 136 -44.72 5.68 29.33
N MET A 137 -43.51 5.13 29.12
CA MET A 137 -42.28 5.93 28.99
C MET A 137 -42.25 6.79 27.71
N ALA A 138 -42.78 6.29 26.59
CA ALA A 138 -42.82 7.02 25.33
C ALA A 138 -44.02 7.97 25.21
N GLY A 139 -44.94 7.99 26.19
CA GLY A 139 -46.08 8.90 26.21
C GLY A 139 -47.06 8.69 25.05
N LEU A 140 -47.20 7.45 24.57
CA LEU A 140 -48.04 7.07 23.43
C LEU A 140 -49.54 7.36 23.63
N ARG A 141 -49.95 7.68 24.87
CA ARG A 141 -51.29 8.16 25.23
C ARG A 141 -51.66 9.51 24.58
N ARG A 142 -50.67 10.34 24.22
CA ARG A 142 -50.89 11.67 23.59
C ARG A 142 -51.07 11.58 22.07
N PHE A 143 -50.62 10.50 21.43
CA PHE A 143 -50.65 10.31 19.97
C PHE A 143 -51.28 8.95 19.61
N PRO A 144 -52.62 8.82 19.66
CA PRO A 144 -53.30 7.55 19.42
C PRO A 144 -53.09 6.97 18.02
N GLY A 145 -52.74 7.81 17.03
CA GLY A 145 -52.44 7.36 15.66
C GLY A 145 -51.18 6.51 15.53
N VAL A 146 -50.20 6.65 16.44
CA VAL A 146 -48.94 5.90 16.39
C VAL A 146 -49.10 4.49 16.95
N ALA A 147 -49.99 4.31 17.94
CA ALA A 147 -50.36 2.99 18.46
C ALA A 147 -51.19 2.15 17.46
N GLY A 148 -51.82 2.81 16.48
CA GLY A 148 -52.59 2.17 15.40
C GLY A 148 -51.76 1.64 14.24
N LEU A 149 -50.48 2.04 14.12
CA LEU A 149 -49.53 1.52 13.12
C LEU A 149 -49.08 0.10 13.52
N ASN A 150 -49.97 -0.88 13.38
CA ASN A 150 -49.64 -2.31 13.50
C ASN A 150 -48.74 -2.71 12.32
N TYR A 151 -47.44 -2.40 12.39
CA TYR A 151 -46.44 -3.03 11.54
C TYR A 151 -46.13 -4.42 12.11
N HIS A 152 -46.72 -5.46 11.51
CA HIS A 152 -46.24 -6.82 11.69
C HIS A 152 -44.98 -6.99 10.84
N PRO A 153 -43.77 -7.19 11.40
CA PRO A 153 -42.56 -7.32 10.60
C PRO A 153 -42.48 -8.64 9.80
N TRP A 154 -43.46 -9.53 9.96
CA TRP A 154 -43.41 -10.92 9.50
C TRP A 154 -44.55 -11.31 8.55
N VAL A 155 -45.41 -10.38 8.12
CA VAL A 155 -46.54 -10.68 7.22
C VAL A 155 -46.66 -9.64 6.11
N THR A 156 -45.65 -9.58 5.24
CA THR A 156 -45.82 -9.30 3.80
C THR A 156 -44.94 -10.27 3.03
N GLY A 157 -45.21 -11.57 3.22
CA GLY A 157 -44.89 -12.59 2.20
C GLY A 157 -46.11 -12.67 1.29
N GLY A 158 -45.93 -12.36 0.02
CA GLY A 158 -47.04 -12.36 -0.95
C GLY A 158 -46.71 -11.54 -2.20
N ASP A 159 -45.81 -12.10 -3.02
CA ASP A 159 -45.80 -12.13 -4.50
C ASP A 159 -45.89 -10.85 -5.36
N GLU A 160 -46.25 -9.67 -4.86
CA GLU A 160 -46.38 -8.47 -5.71
C GLU A 160 -45.15 -7.53 -5.70
N VAL A 161 -44.29 -7.59 -4.67
CA VAL A 161 -43.08 -6.75 -4.59
C VAL A 161 -41.90 -7.35 -5.36
N GLU A 162 -41.91 -8.67 -5.59
CA GLU A 162 -40.80 -9.38 -6.25
C GLU A 162 -40.69 -9.07 -7.75
N LYS A 163 -41.81 -8.69 -8.40
CA LYS A 163 -41.82 -8.36 -9.83
C LYS A 163 -41.28 -6.97 -10.19
N ALA A 164 -41.18 -6.05 -9.24
CA ALA A 164 -40.80 -4.68 -9.54
C ALA A 164 -39.30 -4.38 -9.37
N TRP A 165 -38.57 -5.08 -8.49
CA TRP A 165 -37.22 -4.63 -8.08
C TRP A 165 -36.15 -5.72 -7.82
N GLY A 166 -36.39 -6.99 -8.15
CA GLY A 166 -35.32 -7.98 -8.38
C GLY A 166 -34.32 -8.28 -7.24
N ALA A 167 -34.60 -7.90 -5.99
CA ALA A 167 -33.89 -8.34 -4.77
C ALA A 167 -34.69 -7.99 -3.51
N PRO A 168 -34.57 -8.76 -2.41
CA PRO A 168 -35.29 -8.48 -1.16
C PRO A 168 -34.71 -7.23 -0.47
N VAL A 169 -35.49 -6.16 -0.44
CA VAL A 169 -35.16 -4.90 0.25
C VAL A 169 -36.00 -4.81 1.52
N PHE A 170 -35.37 -4.98 2.69
CA PHE A 170 -35.96 -4.59 3.96
C PHE A 170 -35.83 -3.07 4.12
N GLY A 171 -36.93 -2.33 3.92
CA GLY A 171 -36.96 -0.87 4.03
C GLY A 171 -38.09 -0.38 4.94
N VAL A 172 -37.73 0.36 6.00
CA VAL A 172 -38.66 1.18 6.79
C VAL A 172 -38.71 2.55 6.13
N VAL A 173 -39.87 2.93 5.58
CA VAL A 173 -40.10 4.28 5.03
C VAL A 173 -40.50 5.20 6.17
N VAL A 174 -39.56 6.00 6.67
CA VAL A 174 -39.89 7.17 7.50
C VAL A 174 -39.89 8.40 6.60
N GLY A 175 -41.08 8.90 6.31
CA GLY A 175 -41.26 10.17 5.60
C GLY A 175 -40.86 11.34 6.49
N LEU A 176 -39.60 11.76 6.40
CA LEU A 176 -39.16 13.13 6.66
C LEU A 176 -38.00 13.41 5.71
N GLY A 177 -38.15 14.46 4.90
CA GLY A 177 -37.25 14.82 3.82
C GLY A 177 -35.79 14.91 4.26
N VAL A 178 -34.99 13.95 3.80
CA VAL A 178 -33.53 14.05 3.74
C VAL A 178 -33.16 13.64 2.33
N GLU A 179 -32.65 14.60 1.57
CA GLU A 179 -32.14 14.43 0.23
C GLU A 179 -30.87 13.57 0.28
N TRP A 180 -30.98 12.30 -0.13
CA TRP A 180 -29.84 11.38 -0.17
C TRP A 180 -29.11 11.48 -1.50
N VAL A 181 -27.89 12.02 -1.44
CA VAL A 181 -26.90 11.98 -2.53
C VAL A 181 -26.54 10.50 -2.83
N PRO A 182 -26.73 9.99 -4.06
CA PRO A 182 -26.40 8.62 -4.39
C PRO A 182 -24.89 8.44 -4.54
N THR A 183 -24.23 7.96 -3.50
CA THR A 183 -22.85 7.46 -3.62
C THR A 183 -22.88 6.07 -4.22
N LYS A 184 -22.66 5.99 -5.54
CA LYS A 184 -22.37 4.72 -6.24
C LYS A 184 -21.17 4.04 -5.58
N ILE A 185 -21.41 2.97 -4.82
CA ILE A 185 -20.37 2.00 -4.51
C ILE A 185 -20.14 1.22 -5.81
N GLY A 186 -19.03 1.54 -6.48
CA GLY A 186 -18.65 1.00 -7.77
C GLY A 186 -18.53 -0.52 -7.73
N GLN A 187 -19.29 -1.16 -8.60
CA GLN A 187 -18.95 -2.46 -9.17
C GLN A 187 -17.54 -2.37 -9.76
N ILE A 188 -16.58 -3.08 -9.17
CA ILE A 188 -15.32 -3.37 -9.84
C ILE A 188 -15.58 -4.59 -10.74
N ARG A 189 -15.96 -4.31 -11.99
CA ARG A 189 -15.73 -5.22 -13.12
C ARG A 189 -14.21 -5.37 -13.24
N GLN A 190 -13.68 -6.55 -12.91
CA GLN A 190 -12.35 -6.93 -13.38
C GLN A 190 -12.49 -7.47 -14.81
N ALA A 191 -11.92 -6.72 -15.74
CA ALA A 191 -11.74 -7.13 -17.11
C ALA A 191 -10.85 -8.37 -17.17
N LYS A 192 -11.33 -9.39 -17.89
CA LYS A 192 -10.52 -10.45 -18.47
C LYS A 192 -9.67 -9.81 -19.57
N ASP A 193 -8.36 -9.86 -19.42
CA ASP A 193 -7.43 -9.80 -20.55
C ASP A 193 -6.42 -10.94 -20.42
N THR A 194 -6.77 -12.04 -21.09
CA THR A 194 -5.86 -13.09 -21.51
C THR A 194 -5.10 -12.60 -22.73
N HIS A 195 -3.80 -12.35 -22.60
CA HIS A 195 -2.87 -12.35 -23.74
C HIS A 195 -1.62 -13.12 -23.34
N GLY A 196 -1.48 -14.31 -23.90
CA GLY A 196 -0.27 -15.12 -23.81
C GLY A 196 0.83 -14.53 -24.67
N ILE A 197 2.06 -14.57 -24.18
CA ILE A 197 3.25 -14.51 -25.02
C ILE A 197 4.27 -15.51 -24.48
N HIS A 198 4.58 -16.44 -25.39
CA HIS A 198 5.64 -17.42 -25.45
C HIS A 198 6.85 -17.27 -24.52
N ASP A 199 7.08 -18.33 -23.76
CA ASP A 199 8.38 -18.71 -23.21
C ASP A 199 9.20 -19.38 -24.33
N ARG A 200 10.14 -18.63 -24.92
CA ARG A 200 11.24 -19.17 -25.74
C ARG A 200 12.54 -18.53 -25.26
N ARG A 201 13.33 -19.28 -24.49
CA ARG A 201 14.72 -19.67 -24.84
C ARG A 201 15.38 -20.36 -23.65
N ARG A 202 15.42 -21.70 -23.74
CA ARG A 202 16.50 -22.50 -23.18
C ARG A 202 17.76 -22.30 -24.03
N GLN A 203 18.89 -22.20 -23.32
CA GLN A 203 20.23 -22.68 -23.68
C GLN A 203 20.96 -21.96 -24.82
N ALA A 204 22.09 -21.32 -24.49
CA ALA A 204 23.41 -21.83 -24.87
C ALA A 204 24.54 -21.01 -24.22
N LEU A 205 25.66 -21.73 -24.01
CA LEU A 205 27.05 -21.25 -23.86
C LEU A 205 27.63 -21.06 -22.44
N ASN A 206 28.15 -22.20 -22.02
CA ASN A 206 29.31 -22.47 -21.17
C ASN A 206 30.46 -21.45 -21.16
N SER A 207 31.23 -21.59 -20.07
CA SER A 207 32.69 -21.40 -19.96
C SER A 207 33.24 -20.03 -19.54
N SER A 208 33.62 -19.93 -18.27
CA SER A 208 34.96 -19.47 -17.85
C SER A 208 35.14 -19.70 -16.35
N THR A 209 35.64 -20.88 -16.03
CA THR A 209 36.25 -21.23 -14.75
C THR A 209 37.43 -20.29 -14.50
N THR A 210 37.26 -19.29 -13.63
CA THR A 210 38.40 -18.54 -13.07
C THR A 210 38.73 -19.14 -11.72
N GLN A 211 39.79 -19.95 -11.69
CA GLN A 211 40.41 -20.48 -10.49
C GLN A 211 40.81 -19.33 -9.55
N ARG A 212 40.25 -19.30 -8.33
CA ARG A 212 40.81 -18.49 -7.23
C ARG A 212 41.81 -19.33 -6.46
N ARG A 213 43.08 -18.92 -6.48
CA ARG A 213 44.14 -19.44 -5.62
C ARG A 213 43.79 -19.21 -4.14
N PRO A 214 44.03 -20.16 -3.23
CA PRO A 214 43.94 -19.90 -1.79
C PRO A 214 45.17 -19.10 -1.35
N LEU A 215 44.93 -17.97 -0.66
CA LEU A 215 45.99 -17.20 -0.01
C LEU A 215 46.51 -17.97 1.21
N ARG A 216 47.84 -18.07 1.28
CA ARG A 216 48.63 -18.63 2.38
C ARG A 216 48.23 -18.05 3.74
N CYS A 217 48.12 -18.92 4.73
CA CYS A 217 48.16 -18.58 6.15
C CYS A 217 49.59 -18.15 6.53
N VAL A 218 49.72 -17.00 7.20
CA VAL A 218 50.94 -16.63 7.94
C VAL A 218 50.59 -16.72 9.43
N PRO A 219 51.39 -17.42 10.26
CA PRO A 219 51.08 -17.58 11.67
C PRO A 219 51.64 -16.43 12.52
N GLY A 220 50.80 -15.97 13.45
CA GLY A 220 51.21 -15.52 14.79
C GLY A 220 51.86 -14.14 14.91
N GLU A 221 51.06 -13.13 15.26
CA GLU A 221 51.39 -12.19 16.34
C GLU A 221 50.09 -11.70 17.00
N GLY A 222 50.03 -11.81 18.34
CA GLY A 222 49.21 -10.97 19.21
C GLY A 222 47.69 -11.13 19.13
N LEU A 223 47.14 -12.10 19.86
CA LEU A 223 45.77 -12.03 20.38
C LEU A 223 45.69 -10.82 21.34
N GLN A 224 45.34 -9.65 20.84
CA GLN A 224 44.85 -8.53 21.64
C GLN A 224 43.36 -8.36 21.32
N ASP A 225 42.52 -8.83 22.24
CA ASP A 225 41.15 -8.41 22.51
C ASP A 225 40.36 -7.83 21.32
N SER A 226 39.84 -8.71 20.47
CA SER A 226 38.85 -8.35 19.45
C SER A 226 37.41 -8.34 19.99
N GLU A 227 37.22 -8.15 21.31
CA GLU A 227 36.00 -7.54 21.85
C GLU A 227 36.01 -6.02 21.59
N THR A 228 36.20 -5.63 20.33
CA THR A 228 35.83 -4.29 19.90
C THR A 228 34.31 -4.24 19.93
N ALA A 229 33.78 -3.83 21.08
CA ALA A 229 32.39 -3.49 21.26
C ALA A 229 31.87 -2.83 19.99
N ASN A 230 30.74 -3.33 19.50
CA ASN A 230 30.04 -2.92 18.29
C ASN A 230 29.58 -1.45 18.42
N MET A 231 30.52 -0.50 18.40
CA MET A 231 30.30 0.89 18.78
C MET A 231 29.80 1.69 17.59
N GLY A 232 28.48 1.81 17.46
CA GLY A 232 27.83 2.57 16.40
C GLY A 232 28.30 4.04 16.27
N ILE A 233 27.92 4.65 15.14
CA ILE A 233 28.18 6.06 14.82
C ILE A 233 27.69 6.95 15.97
N SER A 234 28.50 7.93 16.41
CA SER A 234 28.08 8.90 17.44
C SER A 234 28.01 10.31 16.88
N ARG A 235 27.08 11.10 17.41
CA ARG A 235 26.86 12.52 17.10
C ARG A 235 27.47 13.44 18.15
N ASP A 236 28.31 12.90 19.03
CA ASP A 236 28.97 13.69 20.07
C ASP A 236 30.08 14.58 19.50
N SER A 237 30.45 15.63 20.22
CA SER A 237 31.55 16.54 19.86
C SER A 237 32.82 16.30 20.69
N ARG A 238 32.82 15.30 21.57
CA ARG A 238 33.90 15.06 22.54
C ARG A 238 35.12 14.39 21.91
N HIS A 239 34.90 13.58 20.88
CA HIS A 239 35.98 13.02 20.07
C HIS A 239 36.70 14.06 19.21
N LYS A 240 36.09 15.24 18.97
CA LYS A 240 36.69 16.35 18.23
C LYS A 240 37.58 17.19 19.13
N ARG A 241 38.63 17.79 18.56
CA ARG A 241 39.48 18.78 19.24
C ARG A 241 38.66 19.98 19.75
N SER A 242 39.17 20.65 20.78
CA SER A 242 38.61 21.94 21.21
C SER A 242 38.86 23.02 20.16
N ALA A 243 38.21 24.18 20.32
CA ALA A 243 38.47 25.35 19.49
C ALA A 243 39.95 25.79 19.56
N THR A 244 40.60 25.61 20.73
CA THR A 244 42.04 25.86 20.92
C THR A 244 42.96 24.81 20.29
N GLY A 245 42.41 23.74 19.69
CA GLY A 245 43.19 22.65 19.10
C GLY A 245 43.60 21.55 20.09
N ALA A 246 43.36 21.72 21.40
CA ALA A 246 43.68 20.73 22.41
C ALA A 246 42.92 19.40 22.20
N LYS A 247 43.61 18.28 22.41
CA LYS A 247 43.00 16.94 22.40
C LYS A 247 42.22 16.74 23.70
N ARG A 248 40.92 16.46 23.59
CA ARG A 248 40.05 16.23 24.75
C ARG A 248 40.23 14.81 25.29
N ALA A 249 40.24 14.67 26.61
CA ALA A 249 40.25 13.37 27.27
C ALA A 249 38.87 12.67 27.17
N THR A 250 38.89 11.34 27.10
CA THR A 250 37.68 10.52 27.10
C THR A 250 37.20 10.30 28.53
N TYR A 251 36.14 10.97 28.96
CA TYR A 251 35.61 10.82 30.33
C TYR A 251 34.44 9.82 30.45
N ARG A 252 33.75 9.49 29.34
CA ARG A 252 32.60 8.56 29.34
C ARG A 252 32.48 7.77 28.05
N LYS A 253 31.84 6.60 28.12
CA LYS A 253 31.45 5.76 26.97
C LYS A 253 30.35 6.44 26.12
N LYS A 254 30.16 5.99 24.87
CA LYS A 254 29.09 6.49 23.97
C LYS A 254 27.71 6.24 24.58
N ARG A 255 26.78 7.18 24.40
CA ARG A 255 25.41 7.09 24.93
C ARG A 255 24.38 6.92 23.81
N ALA A 256 23.31 6.18 24.11
CA ALA A 256 22.26 5.86 23.12
C ALA A 256 21.51 7.10 22.58
N PHE A 257 21.44 8.19 23.35
CA PHE A 257 20.79 9.43 22.91
C PHE A 257 21.63 10.23 21.90
N GLU A 258 22.92 9.96 21.79
CA GLU A 258 23.85 10.55 20.80
C GLU A 258 24.11 9.62 19.62
N LYS A 259 23.38 8.52 19.48
CA LYS A 259 23.63 7.58 18.38
C LYS A 259 23.27 8.19 17.01
N GLY A 260 24.15 8.00 16.05
CA GLY A 260 23.92 8.18 14.62
C GLY A 260 23.44 6.89 13.98
N ARG A 261 22.99 7.00 12.73
CA ARG A 261 22.70 5.84 11.86
C ARG A 261 23.29 6.16 10.49
N GLN A 262 23.59 5.11 9.71
CA GLN A 262 24.04 5.25 8.32
C GLN A 262 23.03 6.08 7.50
N PRO A 263 23.43 6.72 6.37
CA PRO A 263 22.52 7.43 5.47
C PRO A 263 21.60 6.45 4.71
N SER A 264 20.54 6.96 4.06
CA SER A 264 19.62 6.11 3.27
C SER A 264 20.07 5.92 1.82
N ASN A 265 20.80 6.91 1.26
CA ASN A 265 21.22 6.96 -0.14
C ASN A 265 20.10 6.54 -1.10
N THR A 266 18.94 7.17 -0.94
CA THR A 266 17.70 6.82 -1.64
C THR A 266 17.90 6.92 -3.15
N ARG A 267 17.60 5.85 -3.88
CA ARG A 267 17.75 5.77 -5.35
C ARG A 267 16.41 5.87 -6.06
N ILE A 268 16.47 6.17 -7.36
CA ILE A 268 15.29 6.05 -8.22
C ILE A 268 15.01 4.56 -8.47
N GLY A 269 13.75 4.14 -8.35
CA GLY A 269 13.32 2.77 -8.64
C GLY A 269 12.10 2.33 -7.83
N THR A 270 11.73 1.06 -7.95
CA THR A 270 10.53 0.50 -7.29
C THR A 270 10.49 0.83 -5.80
N LYS A 271 9.38 1.42 -5.36
CA LYS A 271 9.18 1.93 -4.00
C LYS A 271 9.57 0.91 -2.93
N ARG A 272 10.62 1.21 -2.17
CA ARG A 272 11.08 0.41 -1.02
C ARG A 272 11.40 1.33 0.15
N ILE A 273 10.64 1.18 1.23
CA ILE A 273 10.76 2.00 2.45
C ILE A 273 10.94 1.07 3.65
N HIS A 274 11.90 1.37 4.50
CA HIS A 274 12.14 0.66 5.76
C HIS A 274 11.73 1.53 6.95
N LEU A 275 11.00 0.93 7.88
CA LEU A 275 10.61 1.59 9.12
C LEU A 275 11.76 1.54 10.12
N VAL A 276 12.08 2.67 10.74
CA VAL A 276 13.13 2.78 11.75
C VAL A 276 12.55 3.31 13.04
N ARG A 277 12.57 2.49 14.11
CA ARG A 277 12.22 2.94 15.47
C ARG A 277 13.24 3.97 15.97
N THR A 278 12.73 5.05 16.53
CA THR A 278 13.48 6.15 17.13
C THR A 278 13.14 6.33 18.61
N ARG A 279 13.73 7.35 19.26
CA ARG A 279 13.52 7.63 20.68
C ARG A 279 12.04 7.94 20.94
N GLY A 280 11.52 7.46 22.07
CA GLY A 280 10.11 7.69 22.46
C GLY A 280 9.10 6.86 21.67
N GLY A 281 9.53 5.80 20.97
CA GLY A 281 8.61 4.92 20.22
C GLY A 281 8.25 5.41 18.81
N ASN A 282 8.59 6.65 18.47
CA ASN A 282 8.33 7.26 17.17
C ASN A 282 9.01 6.49 16.02
N GLN A 283 8.42 6.55 14.82
CA GLN A 283 8.94 5.90 13.63
C GLN A 283 9.45 6.93 12.62
N LYS A 284 10.53 6.59 11.92
CA LYS A 284 10.99 7.30 10.71
C LYS A 284 10.90 6.37 9.51
N PHE A 285 10.53 6.92 8.37
CA PHE A 285 10.37 6.18 7.13
C PHE A 285 11.60 6.39 6.27
N ARG A 286 12.46 5.38 6.22
CA ARG A 286 13.72 5.44 5.47
C ARG A 286 13.49 4.91 4.07
N ALA A 287 13.32 5.80 3.09
CA ALA A 287 13.26 5.39 1.71
C ALA A 287 14.61 4.88 1.21
N LEU A 288 14.63 3.70 0.60
CA LEU A 288 15.79 3.17 -0.11
C LEU A 288 15.63 3.36 -1.62
N ARG A 289 14.41 3.20 -2.12
CA ARG A 289 14.06 3.42 -3.52
C ARG A 289 12.71 4.12 -3.63
N LEU A 290 12.59 5.11 -4.51
CA LEU A 290 11.36 5.82 -4.83
C LEU A 290 11.33 6.13 -6.34
N ASP A 291 10.17 5.99 -6.97
CA ASP A 291 9.95 6.22 -8.40
C ASP A 291 9.03 7.41 -8.69
N SER A 292 8.28 7.84 -7.68
CA SER A 292 7.24 8.86 -7.80
C SER A 292 7.18 9.72 -6.55
N GLY A 293 6.68 10.94 -6.74
CA GLY A 293 6.66 12.01 -5.75
C GLY A 293 5.49 12.97 -5.95
N ASN A 294 5.11 13.73 -4.93
CA ASN A 294 4.13 14.81 -5.09
C ASN A 294 4.86 16.13 -5.36
N PHE A 295 4.66 16.69 -6.54
CA PHE A 295 5.28 17.96 -6.94
C PHE A 295 4.21 19.03 -7.09
N SER A 296 4.57 20.25 -6.73
CA SER A 296 3.71 21.44 -6.77
C SER A 296 4.15 22.41 -7.86
N TRP A 297 3.19 22.93 -8.60
CA TRP A 297 3.34 24.05 -9.52
C TRP A 297 2.95 25.32 -8.76
N GLY A 298 3.93 26.18 -8.46
CA GLY A 298 3.78 27.32 -7.56
C GLY A 298 2.82 28.39 -8.10
N SER A 299 3.08 28.86 -9.32
CA SER A 299 2.25 29.86 -10.02
C SER A 299 0.78 29.44 -10.17
N GLU A 300 0.52 28.18 -10.49
CA GLU A 300 -0.82 27.64 -10.74
C GLU A 300 -1.53 27.10 -9.48
N GLY A 301 -0.83 27.01 -8.35
CA GLY A 301 -1.39 26.51 -7.09
C GLY A 301 -1.81 25.02 -7.12
N VAL A 302 -1.20 24.21 -7.98
CA VAL A 302 -1.62 22.80 -8.19
C VAL A 302 -0.52 21.82 -7.82
N SER A 303 -0.89 20.73 -7.14
CA SER A 303 0.02 19.62 -6.84
C SER A 303 -0.42 18.33 -7.51
N ARG A 304 0.52 17.61 -8.12
CA ARG A 304 0.27 16.32 -8.76
C ARG A 304 1.36 15.32 -8.42
N LYS A 305 0.94 14.05 -8.30
CA LYS A 305 1.86 12.93 -8.23
C LYS A 305 2.46 12.69 -9.61
N THR A 306 3.77 12.78 -9.72
CA THR A 306 4.51 12.55 -10.96
C THR A 306 5.63 11.54 -10.74
N ARG A 307 6.14 10.98 -11.83
CA ARG A 307 7.31 10.10 -11.81
C ARG A 307 8.58 10.94 -11.82
N VAL A 308 9.56 10.52 -11.01
CA VAL A 308 10.91 11.12 -11.00
C VAL A 308 11.78 10.32 -11.95
N ILE A 309 12.37 10.99 -12.93
CA ILE A 309 13.09 10.34 -14.03
C ILE A 309 14.59 10.24 -13.70
N VAL A 310 15.23 11.38 -13.45
CA VAL A 310 16.68 11.48 -13.25
C VAL A 310 17.01 12.66 -12.34
N VAL A 311 18.12 12.58 -11.62
CA VAL A 311 18.71 13.72 -10.91
C VAL A 311 19.58 14.47 -11.90
N ALA A 312 19.25 15.73 -12.19
CA ALA A 312 19.98 16.55 -13.16
C ALA A 312 21.12 17.33 -12.50
N TYR A 313 20.90 17.83 -11.29
CA TYR A 313 21.88 18.64 -10.57
C TYR A 313 21.74 18.48 -9.06
N HIS A 314 22.85 18.62 -8.33
CA HIS A 314 22.85 18.61 -6.87
C HIS A 314 23.89 19.60 -6.33
N PRO A 315 23.50 20.61 -5.53
CA PRO A 315 24.42 21.67 -5.11
C PRO A 315 25.53 21.18 -4.19
N SER A 316 25.29 20.13 -3.39
CA SER A 316 26.27 19.64 -2.42
C SER A 316 27.35 18.70 -2.97
N ASN A 317 27.04 17.85 -3.96
CA ASN A 317 27.97 16.81 -4.43
C ASN A 317 27.51 16.22 -5.78
N ASN A 318 28.42 16.20 -6.76
CA ASN A 318 28.19 15.66 -8.10
C ASN A 318 28.06 14.13 -8.14
N GLU A 319 28.61 13.40 -7.18
CA GLU A 319 28.44 11.95 -7.08
C GLU A 319 26.98 11.54 -6.88
N LEU A 320 26.19 12.41 -6.25
CA LEU A 320 24.76 12.20 -6.05
C LEU A 320 23.98 12.30 -7.37
N VAL A 321 24.47 13.13 -8.30
CA VAL A 321 23.93 13.23 -9.67
C VAL A 321 24.29 11.96 -10.44
N ARG A 322 25.58 11.60 -10.49
CA ARG A 322 26.09 10.43 -11.23
C ARG A 322 25.35 9.14 -10.89
N THR A 323 24.98 8.99 -9.63
CA THR A 323 24.37 7.77 -9.13
C THR A 323 22.83 7.86 -9.01
N ASN A 324 22.22 9.01 -9.30
CA ASN A 324 20.79 9.29 -9.10
C ASN A 324 20.33 9.12 -7.63
N THR A 325 20.98 9.81 -6.69
CA THR A 325 20.54 9.86 -5.27
C THR A 325 19.52 10.98 -5.06
N LEU A 326 18.39 10.64 -4.44
CA LEU A 326 17.35 11.58 -4.04
C LEU A 326 17.62 12.10 -2.62
N THR A 327 17.98 13.37 -2.50
CA THR A 327 18.07 14.09 -1.22
C THR A 327 17.38 15.45 -1.31
N LYS A 328 17.28 16.18 -0.18
CA LYS A 328 16.73 17.53 -0.20
C LYS A 328 17.61 18.43 -1.08
N SER A 329 16.99 19.33 -1.85
CA SER A 329 17.63 20.26 -2.77
C SER A 329 18.26 19.59 -4.01
N ALA A 330 17.98 18.31 -4.25
CA ALA A 330 18.28 17.70 -5.54
C ALA A 330 17.36 18.30 -6.62
N VAL A 331 17.95 18.75 -7.73
CA VAL A 331 17.21 19.15 -8.93
C VAL A 331 16.99 17.92 -9.77
N VAL A 332 15.73 17.59 -10.01
CA VAL A 332 15.29 16.38 -10.71
C VAL A 332 14.48 16.73 -11.94
N GLN A 333 14.53 15.86 -12.95
CA GLN A 333 13.56 15.87 -14.04
C GLN A 333 12.36 15.00 -13.66
N ILE A 334 11.17 15.57 -13.74
CA ILE A 334 9.90 14.88 -13.50
C ILE A 334 9.08 14.78 -14.78
N ASP A 335 8.17 13.81 -14.82
CA ASP A 335 7.19 13.68 -15.90
C ASP A 335 6.21 14.87 -15.91
N ALA A 336 6.05 15.51 -17.07
CA ALA A 336 5.15 16.64 -17.28
C ALA A 336 3.69 16.22 -17.52
N ALA A 337 3.41 14.94 -17.85
CA ALA A 337 2.09 14.51 -18.32
C ALA A 337 0.94 14.85 -17.34
N PRO A 338 1.06 14.65 -16.02
CA PRO A 338 -0.02 14.98 -15.09
C PRO A 338 -0.33 16.49 -15.02
N PHE A 339 0.68 17.34 -15.22
CA PHE A 339 0.50 18.80 -15.27
C PHE A 339 -0.08 19.25 -16.62
N ARG A 340 0.35 18.64 -17.73
CA ARG A 340 -0.21 18.89 -19.06
C ARG A 340 -1.71 18.56 -19.11
N GLN A 341 -2.09 17.37 -18.61
CA GLN A 341 -3.49 16.95 -18.54
C GLN A 341 -4.34 17.92 -17.70
N TRP A 342 -3.79 18.38 -16.58
CA TRP A 342 -4.48 19.37 -15.75
C TRP A 342 -4.65 20.71 -16.47
N TYR A 343 -3.59 21.20 -17.13
CA TYR A 343 -3.61 22.46 -17.86
C TYR A 343 -4.65 22.44 -19.00
N GLU A 344 -4.67 21.38 -19.81
CA GLU A 344 -5.64 21.19 -20.89
C GLU A 344 -7.09 21.10 -20.36
N ALA A 345 -7.30 20.46 -19.20
CA ALA A 345 -8.61 20.39 -18.58
C ALA A 345 -9.04 21.71 -17.93
N HIS A 346 -8.09 22.48 -17.37
CA HIS A 346 -8.37 23.68 -16.60
C HIS A 346 -8.60 24.91 -17.50
N TYR A 347 -7.73 25.10 -18.50
CA TYR A 347 -7.72 26.24 -19.41
C TYR A 347 -8.31 25.92 -20.80
N GLY A 348 -8.44 24.63 -21.17
CA GLY A 348 -9.00 24.25 -22.46
C GLY A 348 -8.05 24.43 -23.65
N GLN A 349 -6.81 24.88 -23.42
CA GLN A 349 -5.79 25.10 -24.44
C GLN A 349 -4.65 24.09 -24.32
N PRO A 350 -4.11 23.54 -25.43
CA PRO A 350 -2.93 22.68 -25.39
C PRO A 350 -1.67 23.46 -25.01
N ILE A 351 -0.78 22.84 -24.22
CA ILE A 351 0.55 23.35 -23.87
C ILE A 351 1.64 22.42 -24.44
N GLY A 352 2.67 23.00 -25.08
CA GLY A 352 3.84 22.27 -25.56
C GLY A 352 3.62 21.43 -26.84
N ARG A 353 2.65 21.76 -27.69
CA ARG A 353 2.37 21.04 -28.97
C ARG A 353 2.93 21.70 -30.23
N ARG A 354 3.95 22.57 -30.12
CA ARG A 354 4.42 23.40 -31.24
C ARG A 354 5.00 22.63 -32.45
N ARG A 355 5.34 21.33 -32.30
CA ARG A 355 6.00 20.52 -33.36
C ARG A 355 5.41 19.15 -33.67
N GLN A 356 4.46 18.65 -32.89
CA GLN A 356 3.83 17.36 -33.19
C GLN A 356 2.59 17.60 -34.05
N GLN A 357 2.53 16.95 -35.21
CA GLN A 357 1.32 16.81 -36.04
C GLN A 357 0.10 16.67 -35.12
N LYS A 358 -0.97 17.45 -35.39
CA LYS A 358 -2.26 17.37 -34.69
C LYS A 358 -2.66 15.90 -34.54
N THR A 359 -2.33 15.29 -33.41
CA THR A 359 -2.88 13.99 -33.05
C THR A 359 -4.36 14.27 -32.82
N GLU A 360 -5.21 13.69 -33.66
CA GLU A 360 -6.66 13.76 -33.60
C GLU A 360 -7.12 13.49 -32.17
N THR A 361 -7.26 14.56 -31.41
CA THR A 361 -7.80 14.49 -30.06
C THR A 361 -9.29 14.59 -30.31
N THR A 362 -10.01 13.48 -30.15
CA THR A 362 -11.46 13.40 -30.29
C THR A 362 -12.09 14.60 -29.59
N GLU A 363 -12.61 15.55 -30.35
CA GLU A 363 -13.17 16.78 -29.82
C GLU A 363 -14.44 16.43 -29.04
N VAL A 364 -14.27 16.17 -27.74
CA VAL A 364 -15.41 15.97 -26.85
C VAL A 364 -16.17 17.29 -26.82
N LYS A 365 -17.39 17.31 -27.34
CA LYS A 365 -18.29 18.46 -27.28
C LYS A 365 -18.47 18.88 -25.82
N LYS A 366 -17.84 19.98 -25.43
CA LYS A 366 -17.99 20.58 -24.09
C LYS A 366 -19.22 21.49 -24.08
N SER A 367 -19.84 21.66 -22.91
CA SER A 367 -20.93 22.61 -22.74
C SER A 367 -20.42 24.06 -22.88
N ASN A 368 -21.26 24.95 -23.40
CA ASN A 368 -20.93 26.37 -23.59
C ASN A 368 -20.50 27.06 -22.28
N SER A 369 -21.04 26.63 -21.13
CA SER A 369 -20.67 27.15 -19.82
C SER A 369 -19.23 26.79 -19.42
N VAL A 370 -18.75 25.59 -19.79
CA VAL A 370 -17.37 25.17 -19.54
C VAL A 370 -16.41 25.96 -20.41
N VAL A 371 -16.73 26.15 -21.69
CA VAL A 371 -15.90 26.94 -22.61
C VAL A 371 -15.77 28.39 -22.12
N LYS A 372 -16.88 29.02 -21.71
CA LYS A 372 -16.87 30.38 -21.14
C LYS A 372 -15.99 30.46 -19.88
N LYS A 373 -16.07 29.48 -18.98
CA LYS A 373 -15.22 29.42 -17.77
C LYS A 373 -13.74 29.22 -18.11
N GLN A 374 -13.43 28.36 -19.08
CA GLN A 374 -12.05 28.10 -19.53
C GLN A 374 -11.43 29.36 -20.14
N ALA A 375 -12.16 30.05 -21.03
CA ALA A 375 -11.72 31.29 -21.63
C ALA A 375 -11.49 32.41 -20.59
N ALA A 376 -12.40 32.55 -19.62
CA ALA A 376 -12.24 33.53 -18.54
C ALA A 376 -10.97 33.28 -17.70
N ARG A 377 -10.71 32.03 -17.31
CA ARG A 377 -9.50 31.66 -16.56
C ARG A 377 -8.23 31.87 -17.37
N PHE A 378 -8.25 31.48 -18.64
CA PHE A 378 -7.08 31.61 -19.50
C PHE A 378 -6.67 33.08 -19.68
N ALA A 379 -7.66 33.97 -19.79
CA ALA A 379 -7.41 35.42 -19.89
C ALA A 379 -6.76 35.99 -18.61
N GLU A 380 -7.11 35.46 -17.44
CA GLU A 380 -6.61 35.92 -16.14
C GLU A 380 -5.19 35.40 -15.83
N SER A 381 -4.98 34.08 -15.89
CA SER A 381 -3.74 33.44 -15.41
C SER A 381 -3.12 32.42 -16.36
N GLY A 382 -3.72 32.16 -17.53
CA GLY A 382 -3.29 31.06 -18.40
C GLY A 382 -1.99 31.27 -19.16
N LYS A 383 -1.33 32.44 -19.06
CA LYS A 383 -0.08 32.72 -19.78
C LYS A 383 1.12 32.18 -18.98
N VAL A 384 1.64 31.04 -19.40
CA VAL A 384 2.81 30.39 -18.79
C VAL A 384 4.13 30.98 -19.33
N GLU A 385 5.16 31.01 -18.49
CA GLU A 385 6.51 31.44 -18.86
C GLU A 385 7.09 30.59 -20.01
N SER A 386 7.70 31.24 -21.01
CA SER A 386 8.25 30.56 -22.19
C SER A 386 9.29 29.46 -21.87
N ALA A 387 10.06 29.62 -20.78
CA ALA A 387 11.05 28.64 -20.34
C ALA A 387 10.42 27.34 -19.81
N ILE A 388 9.22 27.44 -19.21
CA ILE A 388 8.43 26.32 -18.73
C ILE A 388 7.69 25.67 -19.90
N GLU A 389 7.13 26.47 -20.82
CA GLU A 389 6.46 25.96 -22.03
C GLU A 389 7.39 25.06 -22.86
N ARG A 390 8.65 25.47 -23.06
CA ARG A 390 9.68 24.64 -23.73
C ARG A 390 9.94 23.30 -23.02
N GLN A 391 9.82 23.25 -21.70
CA GLN A 391 9.96 22.01 -20.95
C GLN A 391 8.77 21.08 -21.16
N PHE A 392 7.56 21.63 -21.28
CA PHE A 392 6.37 20.86 -21.66
C PHE A 392 6.50 20.24 -23.05
N GLU A 393 7.22 20.86 -24.00
CA GLU A 393 7.51 20.24 -25.30
C GLU A 393 8.38 18.97 -25.14
N SER A 394 9.39 19.01 -24.26
CA SER A 394 10.23 17.85 -23.95
C SER A 394 9.51 16.76 -23.14
N GLY A 395 8.37 17.09 -22.54
CA GLY A 395 7.63 16.23 -21.61
C GLY A 395 8.29 16.02 -20.26
N ARG A 396 9.33 16.81 -19.93
CA ARG A 396 10.05 16.74 -18.66
C ARG A 396 10.18 18.12 -18.05
N LEU A 397 9.77 18.26 -16.79
CA LEU A 397 9.91 19.51 -16.04
C LEU A 397 11.07 19.39 -15.05
N TYR A 398 11.80 20.48 -14.84
CA TYR A 398 12.76 20.59 -13.75
C TYR A 398 12.04 20.92 -12.45
N ALA A 399 12.36 20.19 -11.40
CA ALA A 399 11.78 20.37 -10.08
C ALA A 399 12.84 20.19 -8.98
N VAL A 400 12.66 20.84 -7.84
CA VAL A 400 13.51 20.68 -6.67
C VAL A 400 12.83 19.80 -5.64
N VAL A 401 13.57 18.83 -5.11
CA VAL A 401 13.10 18.01 -3.98
C VAL A 401 13.16 18.84 -2.69
N ALA A 402 12.00 19.19 -2.13
CA ALA A 402 11.91 19.94 -0.87
C ALA A 402 11.88 19.03 0.36
N SER A 403 11.39 17.79 0.20
CA SER A 403 11.29 16.81 1.28
C SER A 403 12.64 16.21 1.67
N ARG A 404 12.65 15.39 2.73
CA ARG A 404 13.82 14.61 3.17
C ARG A 404 13.53 13.10 3.04
N PRO A 405 13.84 12.47 1.89
CA PRO A 405 13.45 11.08 1.60
C PRO A 405 13.92 10.06 2.65
N GLY A 406 15.11 10.23 3.21
CA GLY A 406 15.64 9.35 4.27
C GLY A 406 15.00 9.51 5.65
N GLN A 407 14.13 10.51 5.85
CA GLN A 407 13.44 10.78 7.11
C GLN A 407 11.93 10.52 7.01
N SER A 408 11.29 11.08 5.98
CA SER A 408 9.83 11.02 5.77
C SER A 408 9.40 9.90 4.83
N GLY A 409 10.33 9.30 4.07
CA GLY A 409 10.01 8.26 3.09
C GLY A 409 9.32 8.78 1.83
N ARG A 410 9.36 10.10 1.60
CA ARG A 410 8.71 10.77 0.46
C ARG A 410 9.69 11.64 -0.30
N VAL A 411 9.49 11.76 -1.61
CA VAL A 411 10.20 12.68 -2.49
C VAL A 411 9.15 13.66 -2.99
N ASP A 412 9.00 14.76 -2.29
CA ASP A 412 8.02 15.80 -2.61
C ASP A 412 8.78 17.10 -2.88
N GLY A 413 8.21 17.96 -3.72
CA GLY A 413 8.93 19.12 -4.23
C GLY A 413 8.05 20.14 -4.94
N TYR A 414 8.72 21.06 -5.62
CA TYR A 414 8.08 22.09 -6.44
C TYR A 414 8.81 22.23 -7.78
N ILE A 415 8.07 22.62 -8.81
CA ILE A 415 8.60 22.90 -10.15
C ILE A 415 9.41 24.20 -10.11
N LEU A 416 10.53 24.22 -10.82
CA LEU A 416 11.37 25.42 -10.95
C LEU A 416 10.75 26.43 -11.92
N GLU A 417 10.65 27.68 -11.48
CA GLU A 417 10.09 28.81 -12.24
C GLU A 417 10.99 30.05 -12.15
N GLY A 418 10.87 30.98 -13.11
CA GLY A 418 11.53 32.29 -13.07
C GLY A 418 13.05 32.25 -12.88
N ASP A 419 13.56 33.13 -12.00
CA ASP A 419 15.00 33.29 -11.77
C ASP A 419 15.67 32.03 -11.22
N GLU A 420 14.96 31.24 -10.42
CA GLU A 420 15.48 29.98 -9.88
C GLU A 420 15.70 28.96 -11.01
N LEU A 421 14.75 28.87 -11.94
CA LEU A 421 14.88 28.06 -13.14
C LEU A 421 16.06 28.54 -13.99
N ALA A 422 16.19 29.84 -14.23
CA ALA A 422 17.28 30.42 -15.01
C ALA A 422 18.65 30.16 -14.37
N PHE A 423 18.75 30.21 -13.03
CA PHE A 423 19.96 29.88 -12.30
C PHE A 423 20.38 28.41 -12.50
N TYR A 424 19.46 27.45 -12.26
CA TYR A 424 19.80 26.03 -12.40
C TYR A 424 20.03 25.61 -13.85
N GLN A 425 19.31 26.21 -14.82
CA GLN A 425 19.60 25.96 -16.24
C GLN A 425 21.01 26.40 -16.62
N ARG A 426 21.49 27.54 -16.11
CA ARG A 426 22.90 27.96 -16.29
C ARG A 426 23.87 27.01 -15.60
N ALA A 427 23.56 26.57 -14.38
CA ALA A 427 24.41 25.66 -13.60
C ALA A 427 24.52 24.27 -14.21
N ILE A 428 23.48 23.77 -14.89
CA ILE A 428 23.49 22.46 -15.57
C ILE A 428 24.26 22.51 -16.91
N ARG A 429 24.24 23.66 -17.59
CA ARG A 429 24.95 23.85 -18.86
C ARG A 429 26.45 24.06 -18.69
N LYS A 430 26.87 24.57 -17.53
CA LYS A 430 28.27 24.74 -17.14
C LYS A 430 28.85 23.40 -16.72
#